data_AF-A0A1V5BNI3-F1
#
_entry.id   AF-A0A1V5BNI3-F1
#
_cell.length_a   1.000
_cell.length_b   1.000
_cell.length_c   1.000
_cell.angle_alpha   90.00
_cell.angle_beta   90.00
_cell.angle_gamma   90.00
#
_symmetry.space_group_name_H-M   'P 1'
#
loop_
_entity.id
_entity.type
_entity.pdbx_description
1 polymer ?
#
loop_
_entity_poly.entity_id
_entity_poly.type
_entity_poly.pdbx_seq_one_letter_code
_entity_poly.pdbx_strand_id
1 'polypeptide(L)'
;MDVKQKASGFAVLSAFALAVSKFTVGLMSGSMAVVSSGLDSLLDVFMSAMNFFAIRKAAQPADEGHPYGHAKAESIAGAIQAVVIIFTGGLIIYQAVQEFLYNHGILYSVLDMGVMGLSLTFSLVISLVLKTVGRRTGSNALKADALHYASDLYSNSAAILAIFLTYYTGKSFFDITFAICTGLIIMFSATKILREGISGLMDSRIPKHLEDEIESILGEMSFPYAGYHKLRTRFSGNEKYVDFHLLTCRELKVDEAHELAHRVEDRIKARISTIDVVIHLEPCTYECQLTEMTCFLIRTRGKRPR
;
A
#
# COMPACT_ATOMS: atom_id res chain seq x y z
N MET A 1 11.37 -2.04 17.37
CA MET A 1 10.20 -1.70 16.53
C MET A 1 10.69 -1.27 15.16
N ASP A 2 10.17 -1.91 14.13
CA ASP A 2 10.38 -1.56 12.72
C ASP A 2 9.91 -0.11 12.44
N VAL A 3 10.45 0.53 11.40
CA VAL A 3 10.09 1.90 10.98
C VAL A 3 8.59 1.99 10.69
N LYS A 4 7.98 0.95 10.11
CA LYS A 4 6.53 0.87 9.89
C LYS A 4 5.74 0.95 11.19
N GLN A 5 6.15 0.20 12.21
CA GLN A 5 5.49 0.16 13.52
C GLN A 5 5.62 1.50 14.24
N LYS A 6 6.78 2.17 14.14
CA LYS A 6 6.98 3.51 14.71
C LYS A 6 6.07 4.53 14.04
N ALA A 7 5.98 4.51 12.71
CA ALA A 7 5.14 5.44 11.95
C ALA A 7 3.65 5.24 12.25
N SER A 8 3.18 3.99 12.27
CA SER A 8 1.79 3.67 12.60
C SER A 8 1.47 3.96 14.07
N GLY A 9 2.39 3.66 15.00
CA GLY A 9 2.23 4.02 16.41
C GLY A 9 2.16 5.54 16.63
N PHE A 10 2.95 6.32 15.89
CA PHE A 10 2.85 7.78 15.87
C PHE A 10 1.47 8.24 15.41
N ALA A 11 0.93 7.68 14.31
CA ALA A 11 -0.40 8.01 13.83
C ALA A 11 -1.49 7.71 14.87
N VAL A 12 -1.47 6.52 15.49
CA VAL A 12 -2.42 6.16 16.57
C VAL A 12 -2.37 7.16 17.72
N LEU A 13 -1.17 7.49 18.22
CA LEU A 13 -1.00 8.43 19.33
C LEU A 13 -1.47 9.84 18.97
N SER A 14 -1.14 10.32 17.76
CA SER A 14 -1.58 11.63 17.27
C SER A 14 -3.09 11.69 17.08
N ALA A 15 -3.69 10.65 16.48
CA ALA A 15 -5.14 10.54 16.33
C ALA A 15 -5.86 10.55 17.67
N PHE A 16 -5.33 9.80 18.65
CA PHE A 16 -5.91 9.71 19.98
C PHE A 16 -5.83 11.05 20.72
N ALA A 17 -4.68 11.71 20.67
CA ALA A 17 -4.52 13.06 21.23
C ALA A 17 -5.50 14.05 20.60
N LEU A 18 -5.71 13.96 19.28
CA LEU A 18 -6.63 14.82 18.56
C LEU A 18 -8.09 14.56 18.96
N ALA A 19 -8.51 13.30 19.02
CA ALA A 19 -9.84 12.90 19.45
C ALA A 19 -10.14 13.41 20.88
N VAL A 20 -9.23 13.17 21.83
CA VAL A 20 -9.37 13.65 23.21
C VAL A 20 -9.48 15.18 23.26
N SER A 21 -8.68 15.90 22.46
CA SER A 21 -8.74 17.36 22.41
C SER A 21 -10.10 17.86 21.91
N LYS A 22 -10.62 17.28 20.82
CA LYS A 22 -11.92 17.66 20.24
C LYS A 22 -13.07 17.37 21.19
N PHE A 23 -13.10 16.21 21.82
CA PHE A 23 -14.13 15.89 22.82
C PHE A 23 -14.09 16.84 24.01
N THR A 24 -12.90 17.15 24.53
CA THR A 24 -12.76 18.06 25.66
C THR A 24 -13.27 19.46 25.30
N VAL A 25 -12.83 20.01 24.15
CA VAL A 25 -13.28 21.33 23.68
C VAL A 25 -14.78 21.33 23.35
N GLY A 26 -15.29 20.26 22.72
CA GLY A 26 -16.71 20.14 22.36
C GLY A 26 -17.63 20.11 23.59
N LEU A 27 -17.26 19.35 24.62
CA LEU A 27 -18.02 19.29 25.88
C LEU A 27 -17.94 20.60 26.65
N MET A 28 -16.77 21.25 26.72
CA MET A 28 -16.60 22.52 27.41
C MET A 28 -17.31 23.68 26.71
N SER A 29 -17.32 23.68 25.38
CA SER A 29 -17.98 24.72 24.57
C SER A 29 -19.49 24.51 24.40
N GLY A 30 -19.98 23.30 24.66
CA GLY A 30 -21.36 22.90 24.33
C GLY A 30 -21.64 22.81 22.82
N SER A 31 -20.60 22.84 21.97
CA SER A 31 -20.77 22.76 20.51
C SER A 31 -21.01 21.33 20.06
N MET A 32 -22.24 21.04 19.64
CA MET A 32 -22.59 19.76 19.02
C MET A 32 -21.80 19.50 17.73
N ALA A 33 -21.40 20.55 17.00
CA ALA A 33 -20.57 20.43 15.81
C ALA A 33 -19.16 19.92 16.16
N VAL A 34 -18.54 20.47 17.21
CA VAL A 34 -17.22 20.00 17.67
C VAL A 34 -17.30 18.58 18.22
N VAL A 35 -18.35 18.24 18.97
CA VAL A 35 -18.56 16.87 19.46
C VAL A 35 -18.73 15.88 18.30
N SER A 36 -19.49 16.24 17.26
CA SER A 36 -19.61 15.44 16.04
C SER A 36 -18.26 15.24 15.36
N SER A 37 -17.45 16.30 15.24
CA SER A 37 -16.10 16.21 14.68
C SER A 37 -15.14 15.37 15.53
N GLY A 38 -15.45 15.20 16.82
CA GLY A 38 -14.74 14.29 17.72
C GLY A 38 -15.04 12.82 17.41
N LEU A 39 -16.28 12.49 17.01
CA LEU A 39 -16.64 11.13 16.59
C LEU A 39 -15.87 10.72 15.33
N ASP A 40 -15.69 11.63 14.37
CA ASP A 40 -14.85 11.38 13.20
C ASP A 40 -13.41 11.04 13.63
N SER A 41 -12.85 11.81 14.57
CA SER A 41 -11.52 11.53 15.11
C SER A 41 -11.42 10.24 15.93
N LEU A 42 -12.53 9.71 16.47
CA LEU A 42 -12.53 8.35 17.02
C LEU A 42 -12.48 7.27 15.94
N LEU A 43 -13.15 7.49 14.80
CA LEU A 43 -13.00 6.60 13.65
C LEU A 43 -11.56 6.62 13.13
N ASP A 44 -10.90 7.78 13.11
CA ASP A 44 -9.48 7.89 12.74
C ASP A 44 -8.58 7.05 13.67
N VAL A 45 -8.83 7.13 14.98
CA VAL A 45 -8.13 6.30 15.98
C VAL A 45 -8.36 4.83 15.71
N PHE A 46 -9.60 4.42 15.43
CA PHE A 46 -9.94 3.04 15.13
C PHE A 46 -9.22 2.54 13.88
N MET A 47 -9.24 3.30 12.79
CA MET A 47 -8.56 2.94 11.54
C MET A 47 -7.03 2.86 11.72
N SER A 48 -6.44 3.84 12.40
CA SER A 48 -5.00 3.83 12.73
C SER A 48 -4.63 2.64 13.61
N ALA A 49 -5.45 2.31 14.61
CA ALA A 49 -5.22 1.18 15.51
C ALA A 49 -5.33 -0.16 14.80
N MET A 50 -6.32 -0.31 13.90
CA MET A 50 -6.46 -1.48 13.03
C MET A 50 -5.20 -1.66 12.16
N ASN A 51 -4.72 -0.58 11.53
CA ASN A 51 -3.48 -0.62 10.75
C ASN A 51 -2.26 -0.98 11.59
N PHE A 52 -2.14 -0.39 12.78
CA PHE A 52 -1.05 -0.71 13.70
C PHE A 52 -1.04 -2.19 14.06
N PHE A 53 -2.21 -2.75 14.38
CA PHE A 53 -2.34 -4.17 14.65
C PHE A 53 -1.98 -5.02 13.42
N ALA A 54 -2.46 -4.66 12.24
CA ALA A 54 -2.18 -5.38 11.00
C ALA A 54 -0.68 -5.36 10.65
N ILE A 55 0.00 -4.22 10.79
CA ILE A 55 1.45 -4.08 10.59
C ILE A 55 2.21 -4.91 11.63
N ARG A 56 1.77 -4.90 12.89
CA ARG A 56 2.37 -5.72 13.95
C ARG A 56 2.19 -7.22 13.67
N LYS A 57 1.01 -7.62 13.20
CA LYS A 57 0.71 -9.00 12.81
C LYS A 57 1.52 -9.42 11.59
N ALA A 58 1.62 -8.57 10.57
CA ALA A 58 2.40 -8.82 9.37
C ALA A 58 3.91 -8.98 9.62
N ALA A 59 4.44 -8.31 10.65
CA ALA A 59 5.83 -8.45 11.07
C ALA A 59 6.13 -9.73 11.85
N GLN A 60 5.11 -10.56 12.16
CA GLN A 60 5.35 -11.85 12.81
C GLN A 60 5.94 -12.85 11.82
N PRO A 61 6.94 -13.65 12.23
CA PRO A 61 7.49 -14.70 11.39
C PRO A 61 6.43 -15.77 11.07
N ALA A 62 6.79 -16.71 10.20
CA ALA A 62 5.99 -17.90 9.93
C ALA A 62 5.76 -18.71 11.21
N ASP A 63 4.55 -19.26 11.34
CA ASP A 63 4.17 -20.20 12.40
C ASP A 63 3.52 -21.46 11.79
N GLU A 64 3.16 -22.44 12.61
CA GLU A 64 2.57 -23.70 12.14
C GLU A 64 1.26 -23.50 11.36
N GLY A 65 0.47 -22.47 11.72
CA GLY A 65 -0.77 -22.13 11.02
C GLY A 65 -0.55 -21.32 9.74
N HIS A 66 0.57 -20.62 9.64
CA HIS A 66 0.94 -19.74 8.54
C HIS A 66 2.41 -19.94 8.14
N PRO A 67 2.73 -21.03 7.40
CA PRO A 67 4.12 -21.35 7.01
C PRO A 67 4.80 -20.29 6.13
N TYR A 68 4.00 -19.45 5.44
CA TYR A 68 4.49 -18.33 4.63
C TYR A 68 4.47 -16.99 5.38
N GLY A 69 4.14 -17.00 6.68
CA GLY A 69 4.03 -15.81 7.51
C GLY A 69 2.72 -15.05 7.33
N HIS A 70 2.69 -13.86 7.91
CA HIS A 70 1.46 -13.06 8.11
C HIS A 70 1.40 -11.80 7.25
N ALA A 71 2.30 -11.64 6.29
CA ALA A 71 2.48 -10.38 5.57
C ALA A 71 1.24 -9.92 4.79
N LYS A 72 0.34 -10.84 4.40
CA LYS A 72 -0.96 -10.51 3.77
C LYS A 72 -1.86 -9.65 4.67
N ALA A 73 -1.67 -9.65 6.00
CA ALA A 73 -2.46 -8.83 6.93
C ALA A 73 -2.43 -7.34 6.59
N GLU A 74 -1.29 -6.80 6.11
CA GLU A 74 -1.20 -5.41 5.64
C GLU A 74 -2.03 -5.14 4.39
N SER A 75 -2.11 -6.11 3.47
CA SER A 75 -2.91 -6.00 2.25
C SER A 75 -4.41 -5.99 2.57
N ILE A 76 -4.82 -6.84 3.52
CA ILE A 76 -6.20 -6.89 4.05
C ILE A 76 -6.57 -5.55 4.70
N ALA A 77 -5.75 -5.05 5.63
CA ALA A 77 -6.03 -3.79 6.33
C ALA A 77 -6.10 -2.60 5.36
N GLY A 78 -5.15 -2.50 4.43
CA GLY A 78 -5.17 -1.46 3.41
C GLY A 78 -6.38 -1.54 2.48
N ALA A 79 -6.84 -2.75 2.13
CA ALA A 79 -8.05 -2.94 1.32
C ALA A 79 -9.32 -2.53 2.09
N ILE A 80 -9.46 -2.96 3.35
CA ILE A 80 -10.59 -2.58 4.22
C ILE A 80 -10.64 -1.05 4.35
N GLN A 81 -9.51 -0.41 4.65
CA GLN A 81 -9.47 1.04 4.78
C GLN A 81 -9.75 1.76 3.46
N ALA A 82 -9.26 1.25 2.33
CA ALA A 82 -9.58 1.84 1.04
C ALA A 82 -11.09 1.78 0.73
N VAL A 83 -11.79 0.70 1.11
CA VAL A 83 -13.26 0.62 0.98
C VAL A 83 -13.94 1.68 1.84
N VAL A 84 -13.50 1.85 3.10
CA VAL A 84 -14.02 2.90 3.99
C VAL A 84 -13.82 4.29 3.37
N ILE A 85 -12.63 4.59 2.84
CA ILE A 85 -12.35 5.89 2.20
C ILE A 85 -13.22 6.12 0.95
N ILE A 86 -13.45 5.09 0.12
CA ILE A 86 -14.35 5.20 -1.04
C ILE A 86 -15.77 5.55 -0.57
N PHE A 87 -16.25 4.89 0.48
CA PHE A 87 -17.56 5.16 1.06
C PHE A 87 -17.66 6.59 1.62
N THR A 88 -16.66 7.03 2.38
CA THR A 88 -16.59 8.41 2.90
C THR A 88 -16.57 9.44 1.77
N GLY A 89 -15.82 9.21 0.70
CA GLY A 89 -15.83 10.08 -0.49
C GLY A 89 -17.21 10.18 -1.15
N GLY A 90 -17.95 9.06 -1.20
CA GLY A 90 -19.35 9.05 -1.67
C GLY A 90 -20.30 9.80 -0.73
N LEU A 91 -20.12 9.67 0.58
CA LEU A 91 -20.90 10.42 1.58
C LEU A 91 -20.68 11.93 1.48
N ILE A 92 -19.45 12.38 1.26
CA ILE A 92 -19.12 13.80 1.05
C ILE A 92 -19.90 14.35 -0.15
N ILE A 93 -19.88 13.62 -1.28
CA ILE A 93 -20.63 14.01 -2.48
C ILE A 93 -22.13 14.06 -2.20
N TYR A 94 -22.66 13.03 -1.52
CA TYR A 94 -24.08 12.96 -1.17
C TYR A 94 -24.52 14.12 -0.28
N GLN A 95 -23.76 14.43 0.77
CA GLN A 95 -24.02 15.53 1.69
C GLN A 95 -24.00 16.88 0.96
N ALA A 96 -22.99 17.12 0.11
CA ALA A 96 -22.90 18.35 -0.66
C ALA A 96 -24.10 18.56 -1.61
N VAL A 97 -24.61 17.48 -2.22
CA VAL A 97 -25.82 17.54 -3.06
C VAL A 97 -27.06 17.83 -2.21
N GLN A 98 -27.19 17.19 -1.05
CA GLN A 98 -28.32 17.42 -0.14
C GLN A 98 -28.33 18.87 0.37
N GLU A 99 -27.18 19.39 0.80
CA GLU A 99 -27.07 20.77 1.29
C GLU A 99 -27.42 21.81 0.22
N PHE A 100 -26.97 21.57 -1.02
CA PHE A 100 -27.34 22.43 -2.15
C PHE A 100 -28.84 22.41 -2.45
N LEU A 101 -29.52 21.27 -2.31
CA LEU A 101 -30.95 21.15 -2.58
C LEU A 101 -31.82 21.72 -1.45
N TYR A 102 -31.41 21.53 -0.19
CA TYR A 102 -32.21 21.92 0.98
C TYR A 102 -31.76 23.23 1.65
N ASN A 103 -30.73 23.90 1.10
CA ASN A 103 -30.24 25.23 1.48
C ASN A 103 -29.99 25.41 2.99
N HIS A 104 -29.40 24.40 3.62
CA HIS A 104 -28.95 24.50 5.01
C HIS A 104 -27.67 25.33 5.03
N GLY A 105 -27.76 26.60 5.44
CA GLY A 105 -26.57 27.41 5.70
C GLY A 105 -25.86 26.89 6.96
N ILE A 106 -24.69 26.28 6.81
CA ILE A 106 -23.87 25.90 7.97
C ILE A 106 -23.22 27.18 8.53
N LEU A 107 -23.72 27.63 9.69
CA LEU A 107 -23.08 28.68 10.48
C LEU A 107 -21.91 28.05 11.25
N TYR A 108 -20.69 28.22 10.74
CA TYR A 108 -19.48 27.83 11.47
C TYR A 108 -19.20 28.84 12.58
N SER A 109 -19.10 28.36 13.82
CA SER A 109 -18.65 29.15 14.96
C SER A 109 -17.14 29.43 14.85
N VAL A 110 -16.66 30.51 15.46
CA VAL A 110 -15.22 30.84 15.57
C VAL A 110 -14.45 29.69 16.25
N LEU A 111 -15.09 28.98 17.19
CA LEU A 111 -14.52 27.79 17.83
C LEU A 111 -14.35 26.63 16.84
N ASP A 112 -15.29 26.45 15.91
CA ASP A 112 -15.23 25.39 14.90
C ASP A 112 -14.06 25.63 13.94
N MET A 113 -13.80 26.89 13.58
CA MET A 113 -12.64 27.27 12.74
C MET A 113 -11.30 26.98 13.44
N GLY A 114 -11.20 27.23 14.76
CA GLY A 114 -10.00 26.92 15.53
C GLY A 114 -9.71 25.42 15.60
N VAL A 115 -10.74 24.60 15.85
CA VAL A 115 -10.63 23.14 15.88
C VAL A 115 -10.28 22.58 14.49
N MET A 116 -10.89 23.13 13.43
CA MET A 116 -10.61 22.74 12.05
C MET A 116 -9.15 23.04 11.68
N GLY A 117 -8.63 24.21 12.04
CA GLY A 117 -7.22 24.58 11.80
C GLY A 117 -6.22 23.66 12.52
N LEU A 118 -6.51 23.29 13.77
CA LEU A 118 -5.71 22.31 14.51
C LEU A 118 -5.75 20.93 13.82
N SER A 119 -6.96 20.46 13.45
CA SER A 119 -7.17 19.20 12.74
C SER A 119 -6.38 19.15 11.42
N LEU A 120 -6.37 20.25 10.68
CA LEU A 120 -5.68 20.38 9.39
C LEU A 120 -4.16 20.26 9.55
N THR A 121 -3.61 20.89 10.60
CA THR A 121 -2.17 20.83 10.92
C THR A 121 -1.74 19.40 11.27
N PHE A 122 -2.48 18.74 12.14
CA PHE A 122 -2.18 17.34 12.52
C PHE A 122 -2.33 16.39 11.33
N SER A 123 -3.41 16.51 10.57
CA SER A 123 -3.66 15.67 9.39
C SER A 123 -2.54 15.81 8.36
N LEU A 124 -2.02 17.03 8.15
CA LEU A 124 -0.88 17.27 7.29
C LEU A 124 0.38 16.55 7.79
N VAL A 125 0.73 16.72 9.07
CA VAL A 125 1.93 16.09 9.66
C VAL A 125 1.84 14.56 9.58
N ILE A 126 0.71 13.99 10.00
CA ILE A 126 0.49 12.54 9.99
C ILE A 126 0.55 12.01 8.56
N SER A 127 -0.17 12.65 7.62
CA SER A 127 -0.18 12.23 6.22
C SER A 127 1.21 12.26 5.59
N LEU A 128 2.04 13.28 5.86
CA LEU A 128 3.40 13.37 5.32
C LEU A 128 4.31 12.25 5.85
N VAL A 129 4.25 11.98 7.15
CA VAL A 129 5.03 10.91 7.79
C VAL A 129 4.62 9.54 7.21
N LEU A 130 3.33 9.24 7.22
CA LEU A 130 2.80 7.95 6.75
C LEU A 130 3.04 7.75 5.25
N LYS A 131 2.84 8.79 4.42
CA LYS A 131 3.08 8.72 2.97
C LYS A 131 4.54 8.45 2.67
N THR A 132 5.46 9.07 3.40
CA THR A 132 6.90 8.88 3.22
C THR A 132 7.30 7.47 3.59
N VAL A 133 6.88 6.98 4.75
CA VAL A 133 7.23 5.63 5.22
C VAL A 133 6.53 4.55 4.39
N GLY A 134 5.25 4.73 4.05
CA GLY A 134 4.47 3.77 3.25
C GLY A 134 5.00 3.63 1.83
N ARG A 135 5.50 4.70 1.20
CA ARG A 135 6.17 4.62 -0.11
C ARG A 135 7.53 3.92 -0.02
N ARG A 136 8.33 4.24 1.00
CA ARG A 136 9.66 3.62 1.19
C ARG A 136 9.60 2.14 1.51
N THR A 137 8.59 1.71 2.26
CA THR A 137 8.46 0.33 2.74
C THR A 137 7.48 -0.53 1.93
N GLY A 138 6.83 0.05 0.92
CA GLY A 138 5.80 -0.64 0.12
C GLY A 138 4.51 -0.96 0.87
N SER A 139 4.37 -0.55 2.13
CA SER A 139 3.23 -0.92 3.00
C SER A 139 1.91 -0.37 2.48
N ASN A 140 0.97 -1.27 2.13
CA ASN A 140 -0.35 -0.88 1.67
C ASN A 140 -1.20 -0.25 2.80
N ALA A 141 -1.08 -0.79 4.02
CA ALA A 141 -1.74 -0.25 5.20
C ALA A 141 -1.33 1.20 5.48
N LEU A 142 -0.04 1.52 5.49
CA LEU A 142 0.44 2.89 5.69
C LEU A 142 0.04 3.85 4.57
N LYS A 143 -0.01 3.37 3.31
CA LYS A 143 -0.48 4.18 2.19
C LYS A 143 -1.97 4.51 2.33
N ALA A 144 -2.79 3.54 2.72
CA ALA A 144 -4.22 3.73 2.95
C ALA A 144 -4.45 4.74 4.08
N ASP A 145 -3.69 4.61 5.17
CA ASP A 145 -3.76 5.50 6.32
C ASP A 145 -3.31 6.93 5.99
N ALA A 146 -2.23 7.07 5.22
CA ALA A 146 -1.81 8.36 4.70
C ALA A 146 -2.87 9.02 3.81
N LEU A 147 -3.60 8.22 3.01
CA LEU A 147 -4.67 8.72 2.14
C LEU A 147 -5.89 9.12 2.96
N HIS A 148 -6.22 8.42 4.04
CA HIS A 148 -7.29 8.80 4.96
C HIS A 148 -7.07 10.23 5.48
N TYR A 149 -5.92 10.48 6.13
CA TYR A 149 -5.57 11.82 6.62
C TYR A 149 -5.38 12.85 5.51
N ALA A 150 -4.94 12.45 4.31
CA ALA A 150 -4.89 13.35 3.16
C ALA A 150 -6.30 13.74 2.69
N SER A 151 -7.27 12.84 2.81
CA SER A 151 -8.67 13.10 2.46
C SER A 151 -9.24 14.17 3.38
N ASP A 152 -8.97 14.10 4.68
CA ASP A 152 -9.37 15.14 5.64
C ASP A 152 -8.72 16.48 5.32
N LEU A 153 -7.44 16.48 4.94
CA LEU A 153 -6.73 17.68 4.52
C LEU A 153 -7.38 18.31 3.27
N TYR A 154 -7.70 17.50 2.26
CA TYR A 154 -8.33 17.98 1.04
C TYR A 154 -9.74 18.51 1.29
N SER A 155 -10.56 17.76 2.01
CA SER A 155 -11.94 18.14 2.32
C SER A 155 -12.00 19.42 3.14
N ASN A 156 -11.19 19.54 4.21
CA ASN A 156 -11.18 20.76 5.03
C ASN A 156 -10.62 21.96 4.25
N SER A 157 -9.58 21.78 3.44
CA SER A 157 -9.03 22.86 2.61
C SER A 157 -10.03 23.32 1.54
N ALA A 158 -10.75 22.39 0.93
CA ALA A 158 -11.80 22.64 -0.05
C ALA A 158 -12.97 23.42 0.57
N ALA A 159 -13.43 23.03 1.76
CA ALA A 159 -14.49 23.72 2.50
C ALA A 159 -14.09 25.16 2.87
N ILE A 160 -12.87 25.38 3.39
CA ILE A 160 -12.37 26.72 3.72
C ILE A 160 -12.34 27.61 2.47
N LEU A 161 -11.85 27.08 1.34
CA LEU A 161 -11.81 27.82 0.08
C LEU A 161 -13.21 28.14 -0.45
N ALA A 162 -14.15 27.18 -0.33
CA ALA A 162 -15.54 27.38 -0.72
C ALA A 162 -16.24 28.46 0.12
N ILE A 163 -16.05 28.48 1.44
CA ILE A 163 -16.59 29.51 2.34
C ILE A 163 -16.04 30.87 1.95
N PHE A 164 -14.73 30.98 1.75
CA PHE A 164 -14.08 32.24 1.34
C PHE A 164 -14.63 32.76 0.00
N LEU A 165 -14.76 31.90 -1.01
CA LEU A 165 -15.32 32.29 -2.31
C LEU A 165 -16.80 32.64 -2.24
N THR A 166 -17.59 31.92 -1.44
CA THR A 166 -19.01 32.19 -1.24
C THR A 166 -19.21 33.55 -0.57
N TYR A 167 -18.37 33.91 0.41
CA TYR A 167 -18.40 35.22 1.06
C TYR A 167 -18.18 36.38 0.08
N TYR A 168 -17.22 36.27 -0.84
CA TYR A 168 -16.92 37.33 -1.80
C TYR A 168 -17.87 37.37 -3.01
N THR A 169 -18.37 36.22 -3.46
CA THR A 169 -19.18 36.12 -4.70
C THR A 169 -20.69 36.05 -4.45
N GLY A 170 -21.11 35.72 -3.22
CA GLY A 170 -22.50 35.47 -2.86
C GLY A 170 -23.10 34.20 -3.47
N LYS A 171 -22.29 33.34 -4.11
CA LYS A 171 -22.76 32.13 -4.82
C LYS A 171 -22.40 30.87 -4.05
N SER A 172 -23.40 30.18 -3.49
CA SER A 172 -23.23 28.89 -2.79
C SER A 172 -22.86 27.71 -3.72
N PHE A 173 -22.78 27.95 -5.03
CA PHE A 173 -22.40 26.93 -6.03
C PHE A 173 -20.95 26.44 -5.90
N PHE A 174 -20.07 27.25 -5.32
CA PHE A 174 -18.66 26.85 -5.17
C PHE A 174 -18.51 25.67 -4.20
N ASP A 175 -19.30 25.65 -3.13
CA ASP A 175 -19.24 24.61 -2.09
C ASP A 175 -19.51 23.21 -2.63
N ILE A 176 -20.65 23.03 -3.32
CA ILE A 176 -20.97 21.78 -3.99
C ILE A 176 -19.90 21.35 -5.01
N THR A 177 -19.35 22.31 -5.77
CA THR A 177 -18.35 22.00 -6.80
C THR A 177 -17.06 21.47 -6.17
N PHE A 178 -16.56 22.15 -5.14
CA PHE A 178 -15.34 21.73 -4.44
C PHE A 178 -15.51 20.41 -3.70
N ALA A 179 -16.67 20.18 -3.06
CA ALA A 179 -16.97 18.92 -2.41
C ALA A 179 -17.05 17.75 -3.40
N ILE A 180 -17.72 17.93 -4.55
CA ILE A 180 -17.79 16.90 -5.60
C ILE A 180 -16.40 16.57 -6.15
N CYS A 181 -15.61 17.60 -6.52
CA CYS A 181 -14.26 17.38 -7.03
C CYS A 181 -13.38 16.64 -6.02
N THR A 182 -13.45 17.03 -4.75
CA THR A 182 -12.64 16.43 -3.69
C THR A 182 -13.05 14.98 -3.43
N GLY A 183 -14.36 14.70 -3.35
CA GLY A 183 -14.88 13.33 -3.21
C GLY A 183 -14.42 12.42 -4.35
N LEU A 184 -14.48 12.88 -5.60
CA LEU A 184 -14.02 12.10 -6.76
C LEU A 184 -12.50 11.82 -6.72
N ILE A 185 -11.69 12.80 -6.34
CA ILE A 185 -10.23 12.63 -6.20
C ILE A 185 -9.89 11.60 -5.12
N ILE A 186 -10.59 11.67 -3.98
CA ILE A 186 -10.43 10.73 -2.85
C ILE A 186 -10.82 9.32 -3.30
N MET A 187 -11.99 9.15 -3.92
CA MET A 187 -12.48 7.86 -4.41
C MET A 187 -11.53 7.23 -5.44
N PHE A 188 -11.02 8.02 -6.40
CA PHE A 188 -10.06 7.53 -7.39
C PHE A 188 -8.76 7.06 -6.73
N SER A 189 -8.23 7.87 -5.80
CA SER A 189 -7.01 7.55 -5.06
C SER A 189 -7.17 6.28 -4.21
N ALA A 190 -8.32 6.12 -3.56
CA ALA A 190 -8.63 4.97 -2.73
C ALA A 190 -8.85 3.70 -3.58
N THR A 191 -9.45 3.82 -4.76
CA THR A 191 -9.62 2.70 -5.70
C THR A 191 -8.27 2.13 -6.15
N LYS A 192 -7.25 2.99 -6.31
CA LYS A 192 -5.88 2.54 -6.61
C LYS A 192 -5.29 1.70 -5.47
N ILE A 193 -5.44 2.16 -4.22
CA ILE A 193 -4.98 1.45 -3.03
C ILE A 193 -5.74 0.14 -2.83
N LEU A 194 -7.05 0.15 -3.07
CA LEU A 194 -7.90 -1.05 -3.02
C LEU A 194 -7.42 -2.08 -4.04
N ARG A 195 -7.14 -1.66 -5.28
CA ARG A 195 -6.60 -2.54 -6.32
C ARG A 195 -5.24 -3.10 -5.93
N GLU A 196 -4.33 -2.29 -5.39
CA GLU A 196 -3.03 -2.75 -4.87
C GLU A 196 -3.22 -3.80 -3.75
N GLY A 197 -4.15 -3.57 -2.82
CA GLY A 197 -4.46 -4.49 -1.72
C GLY A 197 -5.04 -5.82 -2.19
N ILE A 198 -6.05 -5.79 -3.07
CA ILE A 198 -6.65 -7.00 -3.65
C ILE A 198 -5.61 -7.76 -4.49
N SER A 199 -4.78 -7.05 -5.26
CA SER A 199 -3.72 -7.67 -6.07
C SER A 199 -2.72 -8.44 -5.21
N GLY A 200 -2.38 -7.91 -4.02
CA GLY A 200 -1.54 -8.61 -3.04
C GLY A 200 -2.20 -9.85 -2.43
N LEU A 201 -3.54 -9.89 -2.35
CA LEU A 201 -4.27 -11.10 -1.92
C LEU A 201 -4.29 -12.17 -3.01
N MET A 202 -4.40 -11.74 -4.28
CA MET A 202 -4.45 -12.60 -5.47
C MET A 202 -3.07 -13.06 -5.97
N ASP A 203 -2.01 -12.86 -5.19
CA ASP A 203 -0.63 -13.24 -5.54
C ASP A 203 -0.19 -12.68 -6.90
N SER A 204 -0.49 -11.40 -7.14
CA SER A 204 -0.10 -10.71 -8.37
C SER A 204 1.43 -10.58 -8.51
N ARG A 205 1.89 -10.48 -9.76
CA ARG A 205 3.32 -10.32 -10.09
C ARG A 205 3.97 -9.14 -9.37
N ILE A 206 5.26 -9.28 -9.08
CA ILE A 206 6.08 -8.18 -8.56
C ILE A 206 6.23 -7.06 -9.61
N PRO A 207 6.64 -5.84 -9.22
CA PRO A 207 6.89 -4.76 -10.17
C PRO A 207 7.86 -5.16 -11.29
N LYS A 208 7.54 -4.75 -12.53
CA LYS A 208 8.24 -5.21 -13.74
C LYS A 208 9.75 -5.00 -13.69
N HIS A 209 10.22 -3.88 -13.16
CA HIS A 209 11.66 -3.60 -13.02
C HIS A 209 12.42 -4.63 -12.16
N LEU A 210 11.77 -5.22 -11.14
CA LEU A 210 12.39 -6.28 -10.33
C LEU A 210 12.36 -7.63 -11.06
N GLU A 211 11.30 -7.91 -11.81
CA GLU A 211 11.23 -9.09 -12.67
C GLU A 211 12.32 -9.04 -13.74
N ASP A 212 12.54 -7.87 -14.36
CA ASP A 212 13.60 -7.65 -15.36
C ASP A 212 15.01 -7.80 -14.75
N GLU A 213 15.20 -7.43 -13.48
CA GLU A 213 16.46 -7.66 -12.76
C GLU A 213 16.73 -9.15 -12.55
N ILE A 214 15.70 -9.93 -12.18
CA ILE A 214 15.80 -11.40 -12.08
C ILE A 214 16.14 -12.00 -13.45
N GLU A 215 15.46 -11.57 -14.51
CA GLU A 215 15.73 -12.02 -15.87
C GLU A 215 17.16 -11.66 -16.33
N SER A 216 17.69 -10.50 -15.93
CA SER A 216 19.08 -10.11 -16.20
C SER A 216 20.08 -11.02 -15.49
N ILE A 217 19.87 -11.32 -14.21
CA ILE A 217 20.72 -12.23 -13.43
C ILE A 217 20.74 -13.62 -14.09
N LEU A 218 19.57 -14.15 -14.46
CA LEU A 218 19.43 -15.42 -15.16
C LEU A 218 20.06 -15.36 -16.58
N GLY A 219 20.10 -14.19 -17.19
CA GLY A 219 20.80 -13.93 -18.44
C GLY A 219 22.33 -13.88 -18.30
N GLU A 220 22.88 -13.58 -17.14
CA GLU A 220 24.34 -13.53 -16.96
C GLU A 220 24.94 -14.90 -16.60
N MET A 221 24.10 -15.90 -16.34
CA MET A 221 24.55 -17.24 -16.00
C MET A 221 25.24 -17.94 -17.19
N SER A 222 26.43 -18.49 -16.91
CA SER A 222 27.20 -19.33 -17.81
C SER A 222 26.99 -20.82 -17.49
N PHE A 223 27.57 -21.68 -18.33
CA PHE A 223 27.60 -23.13 -18.13
C PHE A 223 27.91 -23.50 -16.66
N PRO A 224 27.25 -24.52 -16.05
CA PRO A 224 26.37 -25.54 -16.65
C PRO A 224 24.87 -25.18 -16.73
N TYR A 225 24.53 -23.89 -16.65
CA TYR A 225 23.17 -23.38 -16.89
C TYR A 225 22.74 -23.54 -18.36
N ALA A 226 21.52 -24.06 -18.57
CA ALA A 226 20.94 -24.28 -19.90
C ALA A 226 19.69 -23.42 -20.16
N GLY A 227 19.21 -22.66 -19.18
CA GLY A 227 18.01 -21.81 -19.29
C GLY A 227 17.10 -21.89 -18.07
N TYR A 228 15.94 -21.27 -18.17
CA TYR A 228 14.87 -21.37 -17.17
C TYR A 228 13.51 -21.33 -17.85
N HIS A 229 12.49 -21.84 -17.17
CA HIS A 229 11.09 -21.67 -17.58
C HIS A 229 10.17 -21.58 -16.36
N LYS A 230 8.88 -21.26 -16.61
CA LYS A 230 7.85 -21.09 -15.57
C LYS A 230 8.26 -20.12 -14.46
N LEU A 231 8.87 -18.99 -14.81
CA LEU A 231 9.15 -17.92 -13.85
C LEU A 231 7.83 -17.33 -13.33
N ARG A 232 7.56 -17.57 -12.04
CA ARG A 232 6.42 -17.01 -11.32
C ARG A 232 6.94 -16.12 -10.22
N THR A 233 6.32 -14.96 -10.09
CA THR A 233 6.63 -13.99 -9.04
C THR A 233 5.34 -13.57 -8.38
N ARG A 234 5.40 -13.31 -7.08
CA ARG A 234 4.29 -12.78 -6.30
C ARG A 234 4.81 -11.94 -5.14
N PHE A 235 3.93 -11.15 -4.52
CA PHE A 235 4.24 -10.44 -3.28
C PHE A 235 3.16 -10.64 -2.22
N SER A 236 3.57 -10.60 -0.96
CA SER A 236 2.71 -10.66 0.22
C SER A 236 3.17 -9.56 1.17
N GLY A 237 2.41 -8.47 1.26
CA GLY A 237 2.88 -7.27 1.98
C GLY A 237 4.18 -6.73 1.37
N ASN A 238 5.28 -6.76 2.14
CA ASN A 238 6.62 -6.36 1.67
C ASN A 238 7.54 -7.55 1.33
N GLU A 239 7.10 -8.78 1.57
CA GLU A 239 7.83 -9.99 1.20
C GLU A 239 7.53 -10.32 -0.26
N LYS A 240 8.59 -10.66 -1.01
CA LYS A 240 8.50 -11.06 -2.42
C LYS A 240 8.81 -12.55 -2.50
N TYR A 241 8.15 -13.24 -3.42
CA TYR A 241 8.41 -14.64 -3.68
C TYR A 241 8.66 -14.82 -5.15
N VAL A 242 9.65 -15.63 -5.47
CA VAL A 242 9.93 -16.07 -6.82
C VAL A 242 10.11 -17.57 -6.83
N ASP A 243 9.47 -18.22 -7.81
CA ASP A 243 9.64 -19.63 -8.05
C ASP A 243 9.78 -19.88 -9.55
N PHE A 244 10.73 -20.74 -9.92
CA PHE A 244 11.00 -21.05 -11.32
C PHE A 244 11.75 -22.36 -11.47
N HIS A 245 11.75 -22.86 -12.70
CA HIS A 245 12.46 -24.09 -13.06
C HIS A 245 13.80 -23.71 -13.69
N LEU A 246 14.91 -24.17 -13.11
CA LEU A 246 16.26 -23.94 -13.62
C LEU A 246 16.72 -25.16 -14.42
N LEU A 247 17.03 -24.96 -15.69
CA LEU A 247 17.49 -26.01 -16.59
C LEU A 247 19.01 -26.18 -16.48
N THR A 248 19.46 -27.41 -16.23
CA THR A 248 20.88 -27.77 -16.10
C THR A 248 21.26 -28.95 -17.01
N CYS A 249 22.56 -29.16 -17.21
CA CYS A 249 23.06 -30.32 -17.95
C CYS A 249 22.64 -31.65 -17.31
N ARG A 250 22.27 -32.66 -18.12
CA ARG A 250 21.82 -33.99 -17.64
C ARG A 250 22.93 -34.79 -16.95
N GLU A 251 24.18 -34.52 -17.31
CA GLU A 251 25.36 -35.19 -16.76
C GLU A 251 25.87 -34.53 -15.47
N LEU A 252 25.28 -33.39 -15.09
CA LEU A 252 25.64 -32.68 -13.87
C LEU A 252 25.21 -33.50 -12.66
N LYS A 253 26.09 -33.64 -11.67
CA LYS A 253 25.71 -34.31 -10.43
C LYS A 253 24.71 -33.46 -9.65
N VAL A 254 23.95 -34.11 -8.77
CA VAL A 254 22.88 -33.44 -8.01
C VAL A 254 23.44 -32.35 -7.08
N ASP A 255 24.59 -32.61 -6.45
CA ASP A 255 25.33 -31.64 -5.62
C ASP A 255 25.79 -30.43 -6.45
N GLU A 256 26.38 -30.64 -7.62
CA GLU A 256 26.81 -29.57 -8.52
C GLU A 256 25.63 -28.72 -9.04
N ALA A 257 24.51 -29.37 -9.37
CA ALA A 257 23.27 -28.69 -9.77
C ALA A 257 22.67 -27.88 -8.62
N HIS A 258 22.70 -28.42 -7.40
CA HIS A 258 22.23 -27.76 -6.19
C HIS A 258 23.09 -26.53 -5.86
N GLU A 259 24.42 -26.63 -5.98
CA GLU A 259 25.32 -25.48 -5.84
C GLU A 259 25.05 -24.38 -6.88
N LEU A 260 24.73 -24.76 -8.12
CA LEU A 260 24.33 -23.79 -9.14
C LEU A 260 23.05 -23.05 -8.74
N ALA A 261 22.02 -23.77 -8.27
CA ALA A 261 20.79 -23.16 -7.79
C ALA A 261 21.06 -22.20 -6.62
N HIS A 262 21.87 -22.62 -5.63
CA HIS A 262 22.26 -21.76 -4.51
C HIS A 262 22.96 -20.48 -4.97
N ARG A 263 23.89 -20.55 -5.93
CA ARG A 263 24.55 -19.36 -6.49
C ARG A 263 23.55 -18.41 -7.18
N VAL A 264 22.53 -18.93 -7.85
CA VAL A 264 21.48 -18.12 -8.48
C VAL A 264 20.61 -17.47 -7.41
N GLU A 265 20.17 -18.24 -6.42
CA GLU A 265 19.41 -17.75 -5.28
C GLU A 265 20.14 -16.63 -4.55
N ASP A 266 21.42 -16.81 -4.22
CA ASP A 266 22.23 -15.80 -3.53
C ASP A 266 22.38 -14.52 -4.35
N ARG A 267 22.56 -14.62 -5.68
CA ARG A 267 22.62 -13.46 -6.58
C ARG A 267 21.31 -12.68 -6.59
N ILE A 268 20.17 -13.38 -6.61
CA ILE A 268 18.84 -12.76 -6.55
C ILE A 268 18.65 -12.07 -5.20
N LYS A 269 18.96 -12.74 -4.09
CA LYS A 269 18.86 -12.20 -2.72
C LYS A 269 19.79 -11.02 -2.46
N ALA A 270 20.95 -10.96 -3.13
CA ALA A 270 21.88 -9.84 -3.03
C ALA A 270 21.37 -8.56 -3.73
N ARG A 271 20.48 -8.69 -4.72
CA ARG A 271 19.95 -7.58 -5.51
C ARG A 271 18.59 -7.10 -5.03
N ILE A 272 17.73 -8.05 -4.66
CA ILE A 272 16.36 -7.77 -4.26
C ILE A 272 16.22 -8.07 -2.77
N SER A 273 15.97 -7.03 -1.98
CA SER A 273 15.69 -7.18 -0.55
C SER A 273 14.35 -7.87 -0.32
N THR A 274 14.25 -8.62 0.80
CA THR A 274 13.03 -9.31 1.26
C THR A 274 12.41 -10.19 0.16
N ILE A 275 13.19 -11.14 -0.35
CA ILE A 275 12.77 -12.11 -1.36
C ILE A 275 13.05 -13.54 -0.90
N ASP A 276 12.03 -14.39 -1.05
CA ASP A 276 12.11 -15.83 -0.91
C ASP A 276 12.15 -16.48 -2.30
N VAL A 277 13.12 -17.37 -2.52
CA VAL A 277 13.45 -17.92 -3.84
C VAL A 277 13.34 -19.43 -3.76
N VAL A 278 12.50 -20.03 -4.60
CA VAL A 278 12.38 -21.48 -4.72
C VAL A 278 12.76 -21.89 -6.13
N ILE A 279 13.85 -22.65 -6.26
CA ILE A 279 14.37 -23.10 -7.56
C ILE A 279 14.13 -24.60 -7.69
N HIS A 280 13.31 -24.99 -8.67
CA HIS A 280 13.17 -26.39 -9.06
C HIS A 280 14.20 -26.73 -10.13
N LEU A 281 15.12 -27.66 -9.85
CA LEU A 281 16.11 -28.10 -10.82
C LEU A 281 15.50 -29.10 -11.81
N GLU A 282 15.64 -28.83 -13.11
CA GLU A 282 15.24 -29.76 -14.16
C GLU A 282 16.41 -30.03 -15.13
N PRO A 283 16.57 -31.28 -15.58
CA PRO A 283 17.50 -31.57 -16.67
C PRO A 283 17.01 -30.92 -17.97
N CYS A 284 17.94 -30.37 -18.75
CA CYS A 284 17.61 -29.91 -20.10
C CYS A 284 17.17 -31.09 -20.99
N THR A 285 16.21 -30.84 -21.89
CA THR A 285 15.65 -31.85 -22.80
C THR A 285 16.57 -32.21 -23.98
N TYR A 286 17.66 -31.47 -24.17
CA TYR A 286 18.60 -31.65 -25.27
C TYR A 286 19.79 -32.54 -24.85
N GLU A 287 20.43 -33.19 -25.81
CA GLU A 287 21.73 -33.85 -25.57
C GLU A 287 22.76 -32.79 -25.20
N CYS A 288 23.28 -32.85 -23.97
CA CYS A 288 24.26 -31.90 -23.45
C CYS A 288 25.48 -32.70 -22.96
N GLN A 289 26.62 -32.52 -23.64
CA GLN A 289 27.88 -33.22 -23.34
C GLN A 289 28.81 -32.37 -22.46
N LEU A 290 28.26 -31.66 -21.46
CA LEU A 290 29.03 -30.78 -20.55
C LEU A 290 29.98 -29.76 -21.24
N THR A 291 29.63 -29.24 -22.41
CA THR A 291 30.43 -28.22 -23.11
C THR A 291 29.69 -26.89 -23.21
N GLU A 292 30.41 -25.77 -23.04
CA GLU A 292 29.85 -24.41 -23.13
C GLU A 292 29.11 -24.15 -24.46
N MET A 293 29.62 -24.67 -25.57
CA MET A 293 29.00 -24.51 -26.89
C MET A 293 27.62 -25.16 -26.98
N THR A 294 27.42 -26.32 -26.34
CA THR A 294 26.15 -27.05 -26.40
C THR A 294 25.06 -26.33 -25.61
N CYS A 295 25.39 -25.78 -24.43
CA CYS A 295 24.45 -24.95 -23.65
C CYS A 295 24.13 -23.61 -24.34
N PHE A 296 25.09 -22.97 -25.00
CA PHE A 296 24.86 -21.70 -25.71
C PHE A 296 23.83 -21.83 -26.85
N LEU A 297 23.89 -22.92 -27.61
CA LEU A 297 22.94 -23.21 -28.69
C LEU A 297 21.51 -23.46 -28.17
N ILE A 298 21.37 -24.06 -26.99
CA ILE A 298 20.07 -24.27 -26.34
C ILE A 298 19.49 -22.95 -25.86
N ARG A 299 20.32 -22.10 -25.25
CA ARG A 299 19.92 -20.77 -24.73
C ARG A 299 19.39 -19.84 -25.84
N THR A 300 19.95 -19.94 -27.04
CA THR A 300 19.51 -19.15 -28.21
C THR A 300 18.25 -19.73 -28.87
N ARG A 301 18.05 -21.05 -28.84
CA ARG A 301 16.83 -21.72 -29.35
C ARG A 301 15.65 -21.67 -28.39
N GLY A 302 15.88 -21.64 -27.08
CA GLY A 302 14.84 -21.61 -26.03
C GLY A 302 14.19 -20.23 -25.81
N LYS A 303 14.66 -19.18 -26.49
CA LYS A 303 13.95 -17.90 -26.53
C LYS A 303 12.73 -18.02 -27.47
N ARG A 304 11.57 -18.41 -26.90
CA ARG A 304 10.16 -18.36 -27.39
C ARG A 304 9.60 -19.62 -28.10
N PRO A 305 8.30 -19.98 -27.86
CA PRO A 305 7.14 -19.08 -27.82
C PRO A 305 6.31 -19.02 -26.53
N ARG A 306 5.74 -17.81 -26.36
CA ARG A 306 4.58 -17.32 -25.57
C ARG A 306 4.06 -18.15 -24.40
#